data_AF-A0A2A9M6D6-F1
#
_entry.id   AF-A0A2A9M6D6-F1
#
_cell.length_a   1.000
_cell.length_b   1.000
_cell.length_c   1.000
_cell.angle_alpha   90.00
_cell.angle_beta   90.00
_cell.angle_gamma   90.00
#
_symmetry.space_group_name_H-M   'P 1'
#
loop_
_entity.id
_entity.type
_entity.pdbx_description
1 polymer ?
#
loop_
_entity_poly.entity_id
_entity_poly.type
_entity_poly.pdbx_seq_one_letter_code
_entity_poly.pdbx_strand_id
1 'polypeptide(L)'
;MLPRYAYATLLTDNSFYYGVEALLKSLEATKSQYPLLLLYTASVSKSTIKSLIHKRQAVYNGEQAPGKLAPQDEKEYDSCPAVTGSEDISCDVRASEPESKEGHQGALGKGDTPFDRDSKPKGNLDEHLSENEASESVLSKDGKICVIPRLVDPIPYPDNKKSKCHVPGWETCFTKLRLWEQSDFDVVVYVDADCIVLDCIDDLFFRQPLPAFAPDIFPPDKFNAGVVVLKPDAGEFEKMVSALAHLPSHDGSDTGFLNAYFASWYTSPAGARLPFRYNAQRTLYHMTYASQRGYWDAVRPIKILHFCSSPKPWEPAGKQTELEKLWWHVFLTGTIPVESDIV
;
A
#
# COMPACT_ATOMS: atom_id res chain seq x y z
N MET A 1 10.37 -14.57 18.58
CA MET A 1 10.73 -13.15 18.39
C MET A 1 9.43 -12.38 18.27
N LEU A 2 9.34 -11.18 18.85
CA LEU A 2 8.18 -10.31 18.67
C LEU A 2 8.08 -9.86 17.21
N PRO A 3 6.87 -9.68 16.66
CA PRO A 3 6.71 -9.27 15.29
C PRO A 3 7.25 -7.85 15.07
N ARG A 4 7.92 -7.64 13.94
CA ARG A 4 8.51 -6.36 13.54
C ARG A 4 7.60 -5.67 12.54
N TYR A 5 7.08 -4.50 12.92
CA TYR A 5 6.18 -3.71 12.11
C TYR A 5 6.81 -2.37 11.72
N ALA A 6 6.52 -1.89 10.51
CA ALA A 6 6.91 -0.56 10.08
C ALA A 6 5.91 0.03 9.08
N TYR A 7 5.72 1.34 9.19
CA TYR A 7 5.22 2.11 8.06
C TYR A 7 6.27 2.14 6.95
N ALA A 8 5.85 2.31 5.71
CA ALA A 8 6.77 2.55 4.60
C ALA A 8 6.26 3.67 3.70
N THR A 9 7.19 4.41 3.11
CA THR A 9 6.92 5.34 2.01
C THR A 9 8.07 5.32 1.01
N LEU A 10 7.85 5.83 -0.19
CA LEU A 10 8.81 5.83 -1.28
C LEU A 10 9.10 7.25 -1.76
N LEU A 11 10.37 7.60 -1.86
CA LEU A 11 10.85 8.87 -2.36
C LEU A 11 11.78 8.65 -3.55
N THR A 12 11.31 8.92 -4.77
CA THR A 12 12.10 8.79 -6.00
C THR A 12 12.57 10.13 -6.56
N ASP A 13 11.95 11.22 -6.12
CA ASP A 13 12.24 12.58 -6.58
C ASP A 13 12.26 13.58 -5.40
N ASN A 14 13.07 14.63 -5.51
CA ASN A 14 13.23 15.60 -4.42
C ASN A 14 11.98 16.48 -4.21
N SER A 15 11.12 16.66 -5.22
CA SER A 15 9.88 17.45 -5.09
C SER A 15 8.89 16.83 -4.09
N PHE A 16 8.94 15.51 -3.89
CA PHE A 16 8.09 14.80 -2.94
C PHE A 16 8.57 14.90 -1.49
N TYR A 17 9.69 15.60 -1.22
CA TYR A 17 10.13 15.90 0.15
C TYR A 17 9.02 16.51 1.01
N TYR A 18 8.25 17.44 0.44
CA TYR A 18 7.16 18.11 1.15
C TYR A 18 6.06 17.13 1.57
N GLY A 19 5.74 16.19 0.69
CA GLY A 19 4.80 15.11 0.97
C GLY A 19 5.27 14.20 2.10
N VAL A 20 6.49 13.66 2.00
CA VAL A 20 7.06 12.79 3.05
C VAL A 20 7.13 13.50 4.40
N GLU A 21 7.51 14.78 4.42
CA GLU A 21 7.53 15.57 5.66
C GLU A 21 6.12 15.74 6.25
N ALA A 22 5.09 15.98 5.42
CA ALA A 22 3.71 16.06 5.87
C ALA A 22 3.20 14.72 6.41
N LEU A 23 3.48 13.62 5.70
CA LEU A 23 3.13 12.26 6.14
C LEU A 23 3.74 11.95 7.52
N LEU A 24 5.04 12.18 7.68
CA LEU A 24 5.72 11.98 8.96
C LEU A 24 5.12 12.82 10.09
N LYS A 25 4.88 14.11 9.85
CA LYS A 25 4.23 14.99 10.83
C LYS A 25 2.83 14.50 11.22
N SER A 26 2.08 13.98 10.25
CA SER A 26 0.72 13.47 10.47
C SER A 26 0.70 12.17 11.28
N LEU A 27 1.65 11.26 11.03
CA LEU A 27 1.83 10.05 11.83
C LEU A 27 2.27 10.38 13.27
N GLU A 28 3.16 11.37 13.45
CA GLU A 28 3.55 11.87 14.78
C GLU A 28 2.34 12.48 15.53
N ALA A 29 1.54 13.30 14.84
CA ALA A 29 0.35 13.94 15.42
C ALA A 29 -0.71 12.93 15.89
N THR A 30 -0.79 11.79 15.19
CA THR A 30 -1.71 10.68 15.51
C THR A 30 -1.11 9.66 16.49
N LYS A 31 0.10 9.91 17.00
CA LYS A 31 0.79 9.13 18.04
C LYS A 31 1.06 7.68 17.66
N SER A 32 1.29 7.41 16.37
CA SER A 32 1.73 6.09 15.91
C SER A 32 3.01 5.66 16.62
N GLN A 33 3.12 4.39 17.00
CA GLN A 33 4.27 3.86 17.75
C GLN A 33 5.37 3.23 16.88
N TYR A 34 5.10 3.07 15.58
CA TYR A 34 5.94 2.29 14.68
C TYR A 34 6.91 3.17 13.88
N PRO A 35 8.12 2.65 13.56
CA PRO A 35 9.06 3.35 12.71
C PRO A 35 8.52 3.50 11.29
N LEU A 36 9.09 4.44 10.53
CA LEU A 36 8.86 4.60 9.11
C LEU A 36 10.10 4.22 8.31
N LEU A 37 9.96 3.21 7.46
CA LEU A 37 10.92 2.82 6.44
C LEU A 37 10.80 3.77 5.24
N LEU A 38 11.83 4.61 5.03
CA LEU A 38 11.91 5.52 3.91
C LEU A 38 12.72 4.85 2.79
N LEU A 39 12.01 4.24 1.82
CA LEU A 39 12.64 3.76 0.61
C LEU A 39 12.98 4.97 -0.26
N TYR A 40 14.19 5.02 -0.79
CA TYR A 40 14.59 6.08 -1.71
C TYR A 40 15.54 5.58 -2.79
N THR A 41 15.56 6.26 -3.93
CA THR A 41 16.47 5.96 -5.06
C THR A 41 17.67 6.90 -5.07
N ALA A 42 18.71 6.55 -5.84
CA ALA A 42 19.92 7.35 -5.96
C ALA A 42 19.71 8.75 -6.57
N SER A 43 18.56 9.01 -7.21
CA SER A 43 18.14 10.33 -7.71
C SER A 43 17.82 11.34 -6.61
N VAL A 44 17.51 10.89 -5.40
CA VAL A 44 17.19 11.77 -4.26
C VAL A 44 18.48 12.29 -3.64
N SER A 45 18.53 13.59 -3.35
CA SER A 45 19.73 14.21 -2.79
C SER A 45 20.00 13.70 -1.37
N LYS A 46 21.28 13.48 -1.03
CA LYS A 46 21.69 13.10 0.34
C LYS A 46 21.25 14.13 1.38
N SER A 47 21.18 15.42 1.01
CA SER A 47 20.65 16.48 1.88
C SER A 47 19.17 16.31 2.21
N THR A 48 18.35 15.91 1.23
CA THR A 48 16.93 15.61 1.44
C THR A 48 16.76 14.48 2.44
N ILE A 49 17.45 13.37 2.22
CA ILE A 49 17.41 12.19 3.12
C ILE A 49 17.91 12.56 4.53
N LYS A 50 19.05 13.26 4.61
CA LYS A 50 19.61 13.72 5.90
C LYS A 50 18.65 14.65 6.64
N SER A 51 17.96 15.55 5.94
CA SER A 51 16.97 16.45 6.54
C SER A 51 15.80 15.68 7.17
N LEU A 52 15.24 14.70 6.45
CA LEU A 52 14.13 13.88 6.93
C LEU A 52 14.49 13.06 8.17
N ILE A 53 15.71 12.50 8.20
CA ILE A 53 16.22 11.70 9.33
C ILE A 53 16.59 12.59 10.52
N HIS A 54 17.36 13.65 10.31
CA HIS A 54 17.96 14.44 11.40
C HIS A 54 16.90 15.08 12.31
N LYS A 55 15.75 15.48 11.73
CA LYS A 55 14.60 15.99 12.49
C LYS A 55 13.95 14.96 13.42
N ARG A 56 14.31 13.68 13.30
CA ARG A 56 13.56 12.52 13.80
C ARG A 56 14.44 11.40 14.36
N GLN A 57 15.70 11.69 14.69
CA GLN A 57 16.58 10.68 15.26
C GLN A 57 16.12 10.28 16.68
N ALA A 58 15.32 9.22 16.74
CA ALA A 58 15.34 8.25 17.83
C ALA A 58 16.35 7.16 17.47
N VAL A 59 17.18 6.72 18.41
CA VAL A 59 18.12 5.60 18.19
C VAL A 59 17.30 4.33 17.91
N TYR A 60 17.35 3.81 16.68
CA TYR A 60 16.82 2.49 16.34
C TYR A 60 17.82 1.41 16.76
N ASN A 61 17.55 0.71 17.86
CA ASN A 61 18.32 -0.47 18.26
C ASN A 61 17.74 -1.73 17.59
N GLY A 62 17.80 -1.81 16.27
CA GLY A 62 17.60 -3.06 15.54
C GLY A 62 18.97 -3.62 15.15
N GLU A 63 19.30 -4.81 15.63
CA GLU A 63 20.53 -5.52 15.27
C GLU A 63 20.72 -5.60 13.75
N GLN A 64 21.99 -5.50 13.35
CA GLN A 64 22.47 -5.43 11.97
C GLN A 64 21.85 -6.53 11.10
N ALA A 65 21.36 -6.15 9.92
CA ALA A 65 21.13 -7.09 8.83
C ALA A 65 22.41 -7.88 8.56
N PRO A 66 22.35 -9.21 8.35
CA PRO A 66 23.53 -9.96 7.93
C PRO A 66 24.01 -9.37 6.60
N GLY A 67 25.28 -8.98 6.59
CA GLY A 67 25.89 -8.23 5.52
C GLY A 67 25.78 -8.91 4.16
N LYS A 68 25.74 -8.08 3.12
CA LYS A 68 26.03 -8.46 1.74
C LYS A 68 27.21 -9.43 1.71
N LEU A 69 26.98 -10.65 1.25
CA LEU A 69 28.04 -11.51 0.76
C LEU A 69 28.65 -10.81 -0.46
N ALA A 70 29.91 -10.38 -0.30
CA ALA A 70 30.75 -9.97 -1.42
C ALA A 70 30.95 -11.16 -2.38
N PRO A 71 31.18 -10.90 -3.69
CA PRO A 71 31.42 -11.97 -4.64
C PRO A 71 32.75 -12.65 -4.30
N GLN A 72 32.72 -13.96 -4.03
CA GLN A 72 33.94 -14.76 -3.92
C GLN A 72 34.27 -15.35 -5.27
N ASP A 73 35.55 -15.18 -5.59
CA ASP A 73 36.24 -15.54 -6.82
C ASP A 73 36.05 -17.00 -7.25
N GLU A 74 36.04 -17.16 -8.57
CA GLU A 74 36.12 -18.42 -9.30
C GLU A 74 37.27 -19.31 -8.79
N LYS A 75 36.95 -20.57 -8.44
CA LYS A 75 37.88 -21.69 -8.50
C LYS A 75 37.19 -22.94 -9.04
N GLU A 76 37.36 -23.11 -10.34
CA GLU A 76 37.72 -24.34 -11.04
C GLU A 76 37.71 -25.63 -10.20
N TYR A 77 36.76 -26.52 -10.49
CA TYR A 77 36.91 -27.96 -10.26
C TYR A 77 36.44 -28.72 -11.50
N ASP A 78 37.34 -29.59 -11.93
CA ASP A 78 37.37 -30.38 -13.14
C ASP A 78 36.60 -31.72 -12.98
N SER A 79 36.08 -32.19 -14.12
CA SER A 79 35.78 -33.58 -14.54
C SER A 79 34.63 -34.44 -13.93
N CYS A 80 33.55 -34.58 -14.73
CA CYS A 80 33.01 -35.80 -15.42
C CYS A 80 32.59 -37.08 -14.65
N PRO A 81 31.76 -38.00 -15.23
CA PRO A 81 31.28 -38.06 -16.63
C PRO A 81 29.75 -38.26 -16.84
N ALA A 82 29.36 -38.14 -18.11
CA ALA A 82 28.04 -38.36 -18.68
C ALA A 82 27.52 -39.81 -18.55
N VAL A 83 26.20 -39.94 -18.41
CA VAL A 83 25.46 -41.16 -18.77
C VAL A 83 24.33 -40.78 -19.71
N THR A 84 24.42 -41.37 -20.90
CA THR A 84 23.47 -41.42 -22.00
C THR A 84 22.22 -42.23 -21.62
N GLY A 85 21.04 -41.80 -22.07
CA GLY A 85 19.82 -42.61 -21.96
C GLY A 85 18.59 -41.87 -22.48
N SER A 86 18.38 -41.96 -23.79
CA SER A 86 17.11 -41.71 -24.47
C SER A 86 16.00 -42.61 -23.92
N GLU A 87 14.78 -42.08 -23.79
CA GLU A 87 13.57 -42.77 -24.25
C GLU A 87 12.36 -41.82 -24.27
N ASP A 88 11.72 -41.80 -25.45
CA ASP A 88 10.49 -41.13 -25.80
C ASP A 88 9.29 -41.68 -25.03
N ILE A 89 8.46 -40.81 -24.43
CA ILE A 89 7.03 -41.12 -24.23
C ILE A 89 6.20 -39.87 -24.55
N SER A 90 5.60 -39.93 -25.73
CA SER A 90 4.43 -39.17 -26.15
C SER A 90 3.21 -39.53 -25.30
N CYS A 91 2.45 -38.53 -24.86
CA CYS A 91 1.03 -38.69 -24.51
C CYS A 91 0.24 -37.44 -24.93
N ASP A 92 -0.28 -37.51 -26.14
CA ASP A 92 -1.52 -36.86 -26.56
C ASP A 92 -2.67 -37.26 -25.63
N VAL A 93 -3.37 -36.28 -25.02
CA VAL A 93 -4.80 -36.44 -24.77
C VAL A 93 -5.52 -35.13 -25.10
N ARG A 94 -6.47 -35.31 -26.03
CA ARG A 94 -7.31 -34.33 -26.70
C ARG A 94 -8.20 -33.53 -25.75
N ALA A 95 -8.38 -32.28 -26.13
CA ALA A 95 -9.54 -31.47 -25.78
C ALA A 95 -10.83 -32.12 -26.30
N SER A 96 -11.88 -32.07 -25.49
CA SER A 96 -13.25 -32.28 -25.91
C SER A 96 -14.14 -31.28 -25.20
N GLU A 97 -14.59 -30.27 -25.96
CA GLU A 97 -15.79 -29.49 -25.67
C GLU A 97 -17.02 -30.40 -25.71
N PRO A 98 -18.15 -29.94 -25.13
CA PRO A 98 -19.36 -29.98 -25.94
C PRO A 98 -20.14 -28.67 -25.94
N GLU A 99 -20.73 -28.45 -27.11
CA GLU A 99 -21.65 -27.39 -27.48
C GLU A 99 -22.98 -27.39 -26.70
N SER A 100 -23.57 -26.19 -26.72
CA SER A 100 -24.97 -25.79 -26.52
C SER A 100 -26.07 -26.85 -26.54
N LYS A 101 -27.11 -26.62 -25.71
CA LYS A 101 -28.49 -26.39 -26.21
C LYS A 101 -29.43 -25.77 -25.18
N GLU A 102 -30.43 -25.12 -25.77
CA GLU A 102 -31.44 -24.19 -25.27
C GLU A 102 -32.37 -24.70 -24.15
N GLY A 103 -32.82 -23.73 -23.34
CA GLY A 103 -34.25 -23.44 -23.20
C GLY A 103 -35.02 -24.27 -22.17
N HIS A 104 -35.46 -23.61 -21.09
CA HIS A 104 -36.86 -23.69 -20.64
C HIS A 104 -37.22 -22.49 -19.76
N GLN A 105 -38.28 -21.80 -20.18
CA GLN A 105 -39.01 -20.82 -19.40
C GLN A 105 -39.76 -21.53 -18.25
N GLY A 106 -39.74 -20.93 -17.07
CA GLY A 106 -40.53 -21.36 -15.92
C GLY A 106 -40.84 -20.16 -15.05
N ALA A 107 -42.04 -19.60 -15.24
CA ALA A 107 -42.64 -18.59 -14.39
C ALA A 107 -42.95 -19.13 -12.98
N LEU A 108 -43.18 -18.20 -12.03
CA LEU A 108 -43.70 -18.30 -10.65
C LEU A 108 -42.69 -17.66 -9.69
N GLY A 109 -43.02 -16.74 -8.79
CA GLY A 109 -44.27 -16.15 -8.38
C GLY A 109 -43.93 -15.07 -7.34
N LYS A 110 -44.74 -14.01 -7.29
CA LYS A 110 -44.69 -13.01 -6.21
C LYS A 110 -45.03 -13.67 -4.88
N GLY A 111 -44.24 -13.37 -3.85
CA GLY A 111 -44.50 -13.78 -2.48
C GLY A 111 -43.96 -12.72 -1.53
N ASP A 112 -44.80 -11.73 -1.22
CA ASP A 112 -44.64 -10.82 -0.10
C ASP A 112 -44.89 -11.60 1.21
N THR A 113 -43.96 -11.52 2.18
CA THR A 113 -44.32 -11.59 3.61
C THR A 113 -43.32 -10.77 4.45
N PRO A 114 -43.81 -9.97 5.42
CA PRO A 114 -42.98 -9.16 6.30
C PRO A 114 -42.55 -9.98 7.53
N PHE A 115 -41.33 -9.78 8.02
CA PHE A 115 -40.97 -10.20 9.37
C PHE A 115 -40.50 -9.00 10.18
N ASP A 116 -41.36 -8.69 11.16
CA ASP A 116 -41.25 -7.65 12.14
C ASP A 116 -40.29 -8.04 13.28
N ARG A 117 -39.98 -7.03 14.07
CA ARG A 117 -38.95 -6.91 15.11
C ARG A 117 -39.15 -7.79 16.35
N ASP A 118 -38.09 -7.74 17.15
CA ASP A 118 -38.00 -7.97 18.60
C ASP A 118 -37.76 -9.39 19.11
N SER A 119 -36.53 -9.64 19.55
CA SER A 119 -36.26 -10.29 20.85
C SER A 119 -34.80 -10.07 21.29
N LYS A 120 -34.62 -9.31 22.38
CA LYS A 120 -33.40 -9.35 23.22
C LYS A 120 -33.32 -10.69 23.94
N PRO A 121 -32.11 -11.11 24.34
CA PRO A 121 -31.91 -11.31 25.77
C PRO A 121 -30.63 -10.65 26.30
N LYS A 122 -30.73 -10.26 27.58
CA LYS A 122 -29.65 -9.82 28.46
C LYS A 122 -28.74 -11.02 28.77
N GLY A 123 -27.44 -10.77 28.88
CA GLY A 123 -26.47 -11.70 29.44
C GLY A 123 -25.10 -11.04 29.55
N ASN A 124 -24.82 -10.51 30.73
CA ASN A 124 -23.54 -9.94 31.14
C ASN A 124 -22.59 -11.09 31.48
N LEU A 125 -21.37 -11.09 30.95
CA LEU A 125 -20.22 -11.84 31.46
C LEU A 125 -18.96 -11.10 31.00
N ASP A 126 -18.49 -10.23 31.89
CA ASP A 126 -17.11 -9.78 31.94
C ASP A 126 -16.21 -11.01 32.11
N GLU A 127 -15.21 -11.17 31.24
CA GLU A 127 -13.96 -11.78 31.67
C GLU A 127 -12.79 -11.23 30.84
N HIS A 128 -11.77 -10.83 31.59
CA HIS A 128 -10.55 -10.15 31.20
C HIS A 128 -9.77 -10.90 30.11
N LEU A 129 -9.38 -10.18 29.06
CA LEU A 129 -8.13 -10.44 28.33
C LEU A 129 -7.41 -9.11 28.12
N SER A 130 -6.74 -8.67 29.18
CA SER A 130 -5.65 -7.71 29.11
C SER A 130 -4.35 -8.49 28.93
N GLU A 131 -3.84 -8.59 27.71
CA GLU A 131 -2.43 -8.88 27.49
C GLU A 131 -1.90 -7.83 26.51
N ASN A 132 -1.17 -6.87 27.10
CA ASN A 132 -0.26 -5.98 26.42
C ASN A 132 0.81 -6.83 25.73
N GLU A 133 0.66 -7.11 24.45
CA GLU A 133 1.80 -7.48 23.61
C GLU A 133 2.62 -6.21 23.36
N ALA A 134 3.62 -6.00 24.21
CA ALA A 134 4.59 -4.94 24.07
C ALA A 134 5.44 -5.18 22.81
N SER A 135 5.00 -4.70 21.65
CA SER A 135 5.94 -4.30 20.60
C SER A 135 6.79 -3.19 21.21
N GLU A 136 8.12 -3.34 21.22
CA GLU A 136 9.03 -2.27 21.66
C GLU A 136 8.66 -0.97 20.94
N SER A 137 8.06 -0.02 21.67
CA SER A 137 7.69 1.28 21.15
C SER A 137 8.98 2.02 20.78
N VAL A 138 9.18 2.28 19.48
CA VAL A 138 10.36 2.97 18.94
C VAL A 138 10.10 4.48 18.80
N LEU A 139 9.20 5.04 19.62
CA LEU A 139 9.09 6.48 19.69
C LEU A 139 10.31 7.04 20.40
N SER A 140 10.89 8.11 19.86
CA SER A 140 11.78 8.94 20.67
C SER A 140 11.02 9.40 21.91
N LYS A 141 11.73 9.72 22.99
CA LYS A 141 11.15 10.34 24.20
C LYS A 141 10.35 11.62 23.90
N ASP A 142 10.45 12.17 22.68
CA ASP A 142 9.83 13.40 22.21
C ASP A 142 8.61 13.17 21.30
N GLY A 143 8.13 11.92 21.16
CA GLY A 143 6.99 11.59 20.28
C GLY A 143 7.30 11.68 18.79
N LYS A 144 8.59 11.63 18.41
CA LYS A 144 9.02 11.58 17.00
C LYS A 144 9.14 10.15 16.53
N ILE A 145 8.69 9.91 15.29
CA ILE A 145 8.79 8.63 14.63
C ILE A 145 10.22 8.42 14.14
N CYS A 146 10.80 7.27 14.46
CA CYS A 146 12.09 6.88 13.92
C CYS A 146 12.00 6.64 12.40
N VAL A 147 12.89 7.28 11.63
CA VAL A 147 12.98 7.10 10.17
C VAL A 147 14.15 6.18 9.83
N ILE A 148 13.87 5.07 9.17
CA ILE A 148 14.86 4.09 8.71
C ILE A 148 15.08 4.29 7.21
N PRO A 149 16.18 4.92 6.78
CA PRO A 149 16.44 5.13 5.35
C PRO A 149 16.88 3.83 4.68
N ARG A 150 16.35 3.55 3.48
CA ARG A 150 16.78 2.42 2.66
C ARG A 150 16.93 2.81 1.20
N LEU A 151 18.17 2.78 0.73
CA LEU A 151 18.46 2.95 -0.70
C LEU A 151 18.00 1.70 -1.45
N VAL A 152 17.17 1.88 -2.46
CA VAL A 152 16.69 0.82 -3.35
C VAL A 152 16.97 1.17 -4.80
N ASP A 153 17.16 0.14 -5.62
CA ASP A 153 17.36 0.32 -7.05
C ASP A 153 16.01 0.61 -7.74
N PRO A 154 15.95 1.63 -8.61
CA PRO A 154 14.73 1.94 -9.34
C PRO A 154 14.32 0.79 -10.26
N ILE A 155 13.02 0.53 -10.37
CA ILE A 155 12.47 -0.45 -11.30
C ILE A 155 11.79 0.30 -12.43
N PRO A 156 12.37 0.31 -13.65
CA PRO A 156 11.83 1.06 -14.75
C PRO A 156 10.62 0.38 -15.40
N TYR A 157 9.88 1.14 -16.19
CA TYR A 157 8.89 0.56 -17.08
C TYR A 157 9.57 -0.38 -18.10
N PRO A 158 9.07 -1.62 -18.33
CA PRO A 158 9.68 -2.56 -19.25
C PRO A 158 9.92 -1.98 -20.64
N ASP A 159 11.14 -2.17 -21.17
CA ASP A 159 11.61 -1.55 -22.41
C ASP A 159 10.67 -1.79 -23.60
N ASN A 160 10.12 -3.01 -23.69
CA ASN A 160 9.19 -3.43 -24.75
C ASN A 160 7.82 -2.71 -24.71
N LYS A 161 7.53 -1.93 -23.66
CA LYS A 161 6.25 -1.25 -23.48
C LYS A 161 6.41 0.25 -23.14
N LYS A 162 7.62 0.82 -23.18
CA LYS A 162 7.92 2.24 -22.85
C LYS A 162 6.97 3.25 -23.52
N SER A 163 6.47 2.98 -24.72
CA SER A 163 5.51 3.82 -25.45
C SER A 163 4.13 3.97 -24.79
N LYS A 164 3.81 3.14 -23.78
CA LYS A 164 2.55 3.20 -23.00
C LYS A 164 2.65 4.01 -21.71
N CYS A 165 3.85 4.47 -21.32
CA CYS A 165 3.98 5.39 -20.19
C CYS A 165 3.58 6.80 -20.65
N HIS A 166 2.31 7.15 -20.45
CA HIS A 166 1.77 8.43 -20.94
C HIS A 166 2.07 9.62 -20.01
N VAL A 167 2.70 9.39 -18.85
CA VAL A 167 2.97 10.40 -17.83
C VAL A 167 4.48 10.67 -17.71
N PRO A 168 4.96 11.90 -17.99
CA PRO A 168 6.35 12.30 -17.73
C PRO A 168 6.72 12.15 -16.25
N GLY A 169 7.90 11.62 -15.94
CA GLY A 169 8.36 11.40 -14.55
C GLY A 169 8.01 10.02 -13.96
N TRP A 170 7.37 9.14 -14.74
CA TRP A 170 6.99 7.78 -14.33
C TRP A 170 7.94 6.70 -14.86
N GLU A 171 9.17 7.08 -15.21
CA GLU A 171 10.16 6.19 -15.79
C GLU A 171 10.51 5.02 -14.86
N THR A 172 10.28 5.19 -13.54
CA THR A 172 10.58 4.22 -12.47
C THR A 172 9.35 3.85 -11.62
N CYS A 173 8.15 3.94 -12.22
CA CYS A 173 6.86 3.73 -11.52
C CYS A 173 6.74 2.39 -10.77
N PHE A 174 7.47 1.34 -11.17
CA PHE A 174 7.40 0.05 -10.49
C PHE A 174 8.34 -0.08 -9.28
N THR A 175 9.08 0.97 -8.91
CA THR A 175 9.98 0.94 -7.74
C THR A 175 9.22 0.62 -6.44
N LYS A 176 7.91 0.90 -6.37
CA LYS A 176 7.04 0.52 -5.25
C LYS A 176 7.03 -1.00 -4.98
N LEU A 177 7.29 -1.85 -5.98
CA LEU A 177 7.35 -3.30 -5.78
C LEU A 177 8.46 -3.73 -4.81
N ARG A 178 9.50 -2.90 -4.63
CA ARG A 178 10.59 -3.12 -3.66
C ARG A 178 10.07 -3.30 -2.23
N LEU A 179 8.84 -2.87 -1.91
CA LEU A 179 8.21 -3.11 -0.60
C LEU A 179 8.15 -4.59 -0.21
N TRP A 180 8.09 -5.51 -1.16
CA TRP A 180 8.07 -6.95 -0.87
C TRP A 180 9.43 -7.51 -0.48
N GLU A 181 10.54 -6.81 -0.75
CA GLU A 181 11.89 -7.25 -0.35
C GLU A 181 12.25 -6.89 1.10
N GLN A 182 11.35 -6.22 1.83
CA GLN A 182 11.62 -5.68 3.17
C GLN A 182 11.45 -6.73 4.27
N SER A 183 12.07 -7.91 4.09
CA SER A 183 11.89 -9.11 4.90
C SER A 183 12.41 -9.04 6.34
N ASP A 184 13.00 -7.91 6.74
CA ASP A 184 13.31 -7.60 8.14
C ASP A 184 12.09 -7.12 8.94
N PHE A 185 10.91 -7.02 8.29
CA PHE A 185 9.61 -6.74 8.90
C PHE A 185 8.60 -7.85 8.59
N ASP A 186 7.74 -8.16 9.54
CA ASP A 186 6.66 -9.13 9.41
C ASP A 186 5.44 -8.54 8.68
N VAL A 187 5.13 -7.26 8.94
CA VAL A 187 4.08 -6.50 8.26
C VAL A 187 4.56 -5.09 7.97
N VAL A 188 4.32 -4.65 6.74
CA VAL A 188 4.57 -3.28 6.27
C VAL A 188 3.24 -2.63 5.92
N VAL A 189 3.00 -1.43 6.46
CA VAL A 189 1.91 -0.54 6.04
C VAL A 189 2.49 0.57 5.18
N TYR A 190 2.37 0.42 3.87
CA TYR A 190 2.81 1.42 2.92
C TYR A 190 1.77 2.54 2.78
N VAL A 191 2.25 3.78 2.76
CA VAL A 191 1.46 4.98 2.52
C VAL A 191 2.22 5.88 1.52
N ASP A 192 1.59 6.22 0.40
CA ASP A 192 2.17 7.10 -0.63
C ASP A 192 2.60 8.45 -0.02
N ALA A 193 3.68 9.02 -0.56
CA ALA A 193 4.28 10.25 -0.03
C ALA A 193 3.36 11.48 -0.14
N ASP A 194 2.29 11.42 -0.95
CA ASP A 194 1.29 12.46 -1.10
C ASP A 194 0.02 12.19 -0.28
N CYS A 195 0.13 11.40 0.79
CA CYS A 195 -0.92 11.19 1.77
C CYS A 195 -0.63 11.94 3.08
N ILE A 196 -1.69 12.19 3.86
CA ILE A 196 -1.59 12.55 5.28
C ILE A 196 -2.52 11.66 6.11
N VAL A 197 -2.09 11.35 7.33
CA VAL A 197 -2.82 10.52 8.30
C VAL A 197 -3.54 11.43 9.29
N LEU A 198 -4.85 11.31 9.38
CA LEU A 198 -5.71 12.20 10.16
C LEU A 198 -6.13 11.60 11.51
N ASP A 199 -6.02 10.28 11.65
CA ASP A 199 -6.27 9.56 12.90
C ASP A 199 -5.40 8.30 12.93
N CYS A 200 -5.18 7.71 14.10
CA CYS A 200 -4.30 6.55 14.25
C CYS A 200 -4.78 5.38 13.37
N ILE A 201 -3.82 4.78 12.66
CA ILE A 201 -3.99 3.67 11.70
C ILE A 201 -3.16 2.43 12.08
N ASP A 202 -2.65 2.37 13.32
CA ASP A 202 -1.86 1.24 13.82
C ASP A 202 -2.64 -0.09 13.76
N ASP A 203 -3.98 -0.03 13.73
CA ASP A 203 -4.85 -1.19 13.54
C ASP A 203 -4.61 -1.93 12.20
N LEU A 204 -4.04 -1.24 11.20
CA LEU A 204 -3.70 -1.85 9.91
C LEU A 204 -2.64 -2.95 10.02
N PHE A 205 -1.75 -2.90 11.02
CA PHE A 205 -0.71 -3.94 11.20
C PHE A 205 -1.28 -5.32 11.57
N PHE A 206 -2.47 -5.35 12.17
CA PHE A 206 -3.12 -6.58 12.62
C PHE A 206 -4.11 -7.14 11.58
N ARG A 207 -4.14 -6.54 10.39
CA ARG A 207 -5.11 -6.88 9.36
C ARG A 207 -4.75 -8.18 8.63
N GLN A 208 -5.76 -8.99 8.32
CA GLN A 208 -5.63 -10.21 7.53
C GLN A 208 -6.87 -10.42 6.64
N PRO A 209 -6.75 -11.11 5.49
CA PRO A 209 -5.51 -11.59 4.87
C PRO A 209 -4.71 -10.45 4.21
N LEU A 210 -3.43 -10.72 3.94
CA LEU A 210 -2.51 -9.83 3.22
C LEU A 210 -2.19 -10.37 1.81
N PRO A 211 -1.93 -9.51 0.81
CA PRO A 211 -1.94 -8.05 0.89
C PRO A 211 -3.38 -7.47 0.94
N ALA A 212 -3.51 -6.31 1.57
CA ALA A 212 -4.76 -5.56 1.64
C ALA A 212 -4.61 -4.15 1.04
N PHE A 213 -5.62 -3.74 0.27
CA PHE A 213 -5.66 -2.47 -0.46
C PHE A 213 -7.01 -1.80 -0.28
N ALA A 214 -7.08 -0.49 -0.48
CA ALA A 214 -8.35 0.25 -0.48
C ALA A 214 -8.95 0.35 -1.89
N PRO A 215 -10.28 0.37 -2.04
CA PRO A 215 -10.92 0.52 -3.34
C PRO A 215 -10.54 1.83 -4.02
N ASP A 216 -10.42 1.78 -5.34
CA ASP A 216 -10.35 2.98 -6.17
C ASP A 216 -11.76 3.58 -6.36
N ILE A 217 -11.84 4.85 -6.76
CA ILE A 217 -13.13 5.47 -7.10
C ILE A 217 -13.61 4.94 -8.47
N PHE A 218 -12.68 4.80 -9.42
CA PHE A 218 -13.01 4.48 -10.82
C PHE A 218 -12.08 3.40 -11.39
N PRO A 219 -12.54 2.14 -11.53
CA PRO A 219 -13.78 1.55 -10.99
C PRO A 219 -13.60 0.95 -9.58
N PRO A 220 -14.68 0.82 -8.78
CA PRO A 220 -14.61 0.39 -7.38
C PRO A 220 -14.35 -1.11 -7.17
N ASP A 221 -14.35 -1.89 -8.24
CA ASP A 221 -13.88 -3.28 -8.26
C ASP A 221 -12.36 -3.39 -8.48
N LYS A 222 -11.68 -2.25 -8.58
CA LYS A 222 -10.23 -2.10 -8.53
C LYS A 222 -9.82 -1.43 -7.24
N PHE A 223 -8.56 -1.62 -6.88
CA PHE A 223 -7.97 -0.95 -5.74
C PHE A 223 -7.02 0.16 -6.18
N ASN A 224 -6.79 1.10 -5.28
CA ASN A 224 -5.74 2.10 -5.39
C ASN A 224 -4.53 1.66 -4.54
N ALA A 225 -3.33 1.66 -5.11
CA ALA A 225 -2.11 1.19 -4.41
C ALA A 225 -1.39 2.29 -3.62
N GLY A 226 -2.07 3.40 -3.30
CA GLY A 226 -1.51 4.43 -2.44
C GLY A 226 -1.48 4.07 -0.95
N VAL A 227 -2.24 3.05 -0.55
CA VAL A 227 -2.13 2.43 0.77
C VAL A 227 -2.17 0.92 0.62
N VAL A 228 -1.15 0.25 1.15
CA VAL A 228 -0.99 -1.21 1.05
C VAL A 228 -0.58 -1.76 2.41
N VAL A 229 -1.28 -2.79 2.89
CA VAL A 229 -0.80 -3.61 4.00
C VAL A 229 -0.29 -4.91 3.42
N LEU A 230 0.96 -5.27 3.68
CA LEU A 230 1.55 -6.48 3.12
C LEU A 230 2.51 -7.17 4.09
N LYS A 231 2.69 -8.47 3.88
CA LYS A 231 3.82 -9.23 4.42
C LYS A 231 4.92 -9.25 3.37
N PRO A 232 6.12 -8.74 3.66
CA PRO A 232 7.24 -8.83 2.73
C PRO A 232 7.59 -10.29 2.42
N ASP A 233 7.83 -10.58 1.14
CA ASP A 233 8.21 -11.89 0.62
C ASP A 233 9.05 -11.68 -0.64
N ALA A 234 10.34 -11.99 -0.55
CA ALA A 234 11.27 -11.84 -1.67
C ALA A 234 10.92 -12.74 -2.87
N GLY A 235 10.35 -13.93 -2.62
CA GLY A 235 9.89 -14.81 -3.70
C GLY A 235 8.66 -14.24 -4.41
N GLU A 236 7.76 -13.57 -3.68
CA GLU A 236 6.63 -12.86 -4.30
C GLU A 236 7.09 -11.63 -5.09
N PHE A 237 8.10 -10.91 -4.59
CA PHE A 237 8.76 -9.84 -5.33
C PHE A 237 9.32 -10.33 -6.67
N GLU A 238 10.10 -11.41 -6.67
CA GLU A 238 10.67 -11.99 -7.90
C GLU A 238 9.60 -12.38 -8.92
N LYS A 239 8.49 -12.98 -8.46
CA LYS A 239 7.34 -13.29 -9.32
C LYS A 239 6.72 -12.04 -9.92
N MET A 240 6.52 -10.98 -9.14
CA MET A 240 5.98 -9.71 -9.64
C MET A 240 6.90 -9.07 -10.68
N VAL A 241 8.21 -9.02 -10.42
CA VAL A 241 9.19 -8.47 -11.37
C VAL A 241 9.18 -9.27 -12.68
N SER A 242 9.14 -10.60 -12.61
CA SER A 242 9.00 -11.46 -13.80
C SER A 242 7.70 -11.16 -14.56
N ALA A 243 6.59 -10.94 -13.84
CA ALA A 243 5.29 -10.66 -14.44
C ALA A 243 5.21 -9.30 -15.16
N LEU A 244 6.08 -8.33 -14.87
CA LEU A 244 6.12 -7.02 -15.56
C LEU A 244 6.25 -7.17 -17.09
N ALA A 245 7.01 -8.18 -17.54
CA ALA A 245 7.18 -8.46 -18.98
C ALA A 245 5.86 -8.85 -19.66
N HIS A 246 4.95 -9.49 -18.91
CA HIS A 246 3.79 -10.18 -19.47
C HIS A 246 2.47 -9.50 -19.14
N LEU A 247 2.28 -8.99 -17.93
CA LEU A 247 1.05 -8.34 -17.50
C LEU A 247 0.96 -6.88 -17.98
N PRO A 248 -0.25 -6.38 -18.30
CA PRO A 248 -0.46 -4.97 -18.57
C PRO A 248 -0.60 -4.17 -17.27
N SER A 249 -0.31 -2.88 -17.33
CA SER A 249 -0.83 -1.89 -16.39
C SER A 249 -1.89 -1.07 -17.10
N HIS A 250 -3.12 -1.04 -16.57
CA HIS A 250 -4.25 -0.39 -17.23
C HIS A 250 -4.18 1.14 -17.18
N ASP A 251 -3.50 1.69 -16.18
CA ASP A 251 -3.26 3.13 -15.98
C ASP A 251 -1.80 3.54 -16.24
N GLY A 252 -0.93 2.57 -16.56
CA GLY A 252 0.50 2.78 -16.74
C GLY A 252 1.30 2.95 -15.44
N SER A 253 0.67 2.77 -14.27
CA SER A 253 1.26 2.90 -12.93
C SER A 253 1.50 1.55 -12.25
N ASP A 254 2.07 1.58 -11.04
CA ASP A 254 2.08 0.46 -10.11
C ASP A 254 0.68 -0.04 -9.74
N THR A 255 -0.29 0.87 -9.56
CA THR A 255 -1.69 0.53 -9.22
C THR A 255 -2.30 -0.35 -10.30
N GLY A 256 -2.15 0.03 -11.58
CA GLY A 256 -2.73 -0.75 -12.65
C GLY A 256 -2.07 -2.10 -12.87
N PHE A 257 -0.75 -2.19 -12.66
CA PHE A 257 -0.03 -3.46 -12.70
C PHE A 257 -0.44 -4.36 -11.53
N LEU A 258 -0.48 -3.84 -10.31
CA LEU A 258 -0.86 -4.60 -9.13
C LEU A 258 -2.29 -5.12 -9.24
N ASN A 259 -3.22 -4.35 -9.83
CA ASN A 259 -4.57 -4.85 -10.12
C ASN A 259 -4.59 -5.99 -11.14
N ALA A 260 -3.66 -6.02 -12.09
CA ALA A 260 -3.52 -7.14 -13.03
C ALA A 260 -2.88 -8.37 -12.37
N TYR A 261 -1.92 -8.16 -11.46
CA TYR A 261 -1.24 -9.22 -10.72
C TYR A 261 -2.16 -9.85 -9.66
N PHE A 262 -2.78 -9.03 -8.81
CA PHE A 262 -3.77 -9.43 -7.80
C PHE A 262 -5.20 -9.38 -8.34
N ALA A 263 -5.43 -10.00 -9.50
CA ALA A 263 -6.69 -9.89 -10.25
C ALA A 263 -7.94 -10.35 -9.46
N SER A 264 -7.77 -11.22 -8.45
CA SER A 264 -8.85 -11.73 -7.60
C SER A 264 -9.16 -10.86 -6.37
N TRP A 265 -8.46 -9.74 -6.17
CA TRP A 265 -8.58 -8.90 -4.95
C TRP A 265 -10.02 -8.56 -4.56
N TYR A 266 -10.86 -8.17 -5.53
CA TYR A 266 -12.25 -7.78 -5.24
C TYR A 266 -13.10 -8.94 -4.70
N THR A 267 -12.83 -10.15 -5.18
CA THR A 267 -13.48 -11.40 -4.76
C THR A 267 -12.82 -12.07 -3.56
N SER A 268 -11.66 -11.56 -3.12
CA SER A 268 -10.95 -12.05 -1.94
C SER A 268 -11.74 -11.79 -0.65
N PRO A 269 -11.38 -12.47 0.46
CA PRO A 269 -12.00 -12.23 1.76
C PRO A 269 -12.05 -10.74 2.11
N ALA A 270 -13.13 -10.30 2.76
CA ALA A 270 -13.37 -8.88 3.05
C ALA A 270 -12.20 -8.18 3.77
N GLY A 271 -11.42 -8.93 4.54
CA GLY A 271 -10.20 -8.44 5.17
C GLY A 271 -9.16 -7.86 4.18
N ALA A 272 -9.05 -8.35 2.95
CA ALA A 272 -8.14 -7.79 1.95
C ALA A 272 -8.59 -6.42 1.39
N ARG A 273 -9.83 -5.99 1.67
CA ARG A 273 -10.44 -4.75 1.16
C ARG A 273 -10.50 -3.71 2.27
N LEU A 274 -9.52 -2.82 2.33
CA LEU A 274 -9.50 -1.70 3.27
C LEU A 274 -10.75 -0.84 3.05
N PRO A 275 -11.43 -0.37 4.10
CA PRO A 275 -12.44 0.67 3.96
C PRO A 275 -11.85 1.90 3.26
N PHE A 276 -12.63 2.56 2.37
CA PHE A 276 -12.18 3.71 1.58
C PHE A 276 -11.57 4.84 2.44
N ARG A 277 -12.00 5.00 3.71
CA ARG A 277 -11.45 5.98 4.65
C ARG A 277 -9.96 5.82 4.98
N TYR A 278 -9.38 4.65 4.74
CA TYR A 278 -7.94 4.40 4.86
C TYR A 278 -7.18 4.77 3.58
N ASN A 279 -7.84 5.27 2.54
CA ASN A 279 -7.23 5.82 1.34
C ASN A 279 -8.23 6.79 0.68
N ALA A 280 -8.69 7.78 1.45
CA ALA A 280 -9.73 8.69 0.98
C ALA A 280 -9.15 9.59 -0.10
N GLN A 281 -9.45 9.26 -1.36
CA GLN A 281 -8.87 9.95 -2.50
C GLN A 281 -9.49 11.34 -2.68
N ARG A 282 -8.64 12.37 -2.80
CA ARG A 282 -9.00 13.78 -3.04
C ARG A 282 -9.98 13.96 -4.20
N THR A 283 -9.88 13.12 -5.22
CA THR A 283 -10.76 13.16 -6.39
C THR A 283 -12.23 13.03 -6.03
N LEU A 284 -12.59 12.20 -5.03
CA LEU A 284 -13.97 12.06 -4.56
C LEU A 284 -14.49 13.40 -4.02
N TYR A 285 -13.69 14.07 -3.18
CA TYR A 285 -14.02 15.39 -2.64
C TYR A 285 -14.25 16.40 -3.76
N HIS A 286 -13.31 16.50 -4.70
CA HIS A 286 -13.42 17.44 -5.81
C HIS A 286 -14.66 17.24 -6.68
N MET A 287 -15.11 16.00 -6.86
CA MET A 287 -16.26 15.68 -7.69
C MET A 287 -17.60 15.87 -6.97
N THR A 288 -17.64 15.61 -5.66
CA THR A 288 -18.91 15.44 -4.95
C THR A 288 -19.15 16.47 -3.85
N TYR A 289 -18.10 17.05 -3.24
CA TYR A 289 -18.27 17.80 -1.99
C TYR A 289 -19.20 19.02 -2.12
N ALA A 290 -19.06 19.79 -3.22
CA ALA A 290 -19.86 20.99 -3.44
C ALA A 290 -21.31 20.71 -3.83
N SER A 291 -21.60 19.57 -4.46
CA SER A 291 -22.93 19.25 -5.01
C SER A 291 -23.69 18.23 -4.17
N GLN A 292 -22.99 17.30 -3.53
CA GLN A 292 -23.52 16.13 -2.83
C GLN A 292 -22.58 15.73 -1.67
N ARG A 293 -22.53 16.58 -0.62
CA ARG A 293 -21.65 16.39 0.56
C ARG A 293 -21.78 15.00 1.21
N GLY A 294 -22.95 14.37 1.10
CA GLY A 294 -23.21 13.04 1.65
C GLY A 294 -22.24 11.93 1.21
N TYR A 295 -21.63 12.02 0.02
CA TYR A 295 -20.58 11.08 -0.38
C TYR A 295 -19.33 11.18 0.49
N TRP A 296 -18.93 12.39 0.86
CA TRP A 296 -17.80 12.63 1.74
C TRP A 296 -18.16 12.27 3.18
N ASP A 297 -19.36 12.63 3.64
CA ASP A 297 -19.82 12.30 5.00
C ASP A 297 -19.94 10.78 5.22
N ALA A 298 -20.32 10.01 4.20
CA ALA A 298 -20.45 8.56 4.26
C ALA A 298 -19.12 7.81 4.47
N VAL A 299 -17.99 8.44 4.14
CA VAL A 299 -16.66 7.83 4.34
C VAL A 299 -15.96 8.32 5.61
N ARG A 300 -16.60 9.16 6.42
CA ARG A 300 -16.05 9.62 7.70
C ARG A 300 -16.13 8.55 8.80
N PRO A 301 -15.31 8.64 9.86
CA PRO A 301 -14.15 9.52 9.99
C PRO A 301 -13.04 9.13 8.99
N ILE A 302 -12.35 10.12 8.44
CA ILE A 302 -11.27 9.87 7.49
C ILE A 302 -10.00 9.52 8.26
N LYS A 303 -9.37 8.41 7.90
CA LYS A 303 -8.11 7.95 8.51
C LYS A 303 -6.91 8.43 7.72
N ILE A 304 -6.95 8.29 6.40
CA ILE A 304 -5.87 8.72 5.49
C ILE A 304 -6.50 9.50 4.33
N LEU A 305 -5.98 10.70 4.09
CA LEU A 305 -6.35 11.54 2.95
C LEU A 305 -5.26 11.45 1.88
N HIS A 306 -5.61 11.01 0.68
CA HIS A 306 -4.68 10.77 -0.42
C HIS A 306 -4.83 11.81 -1.53
N PHE A 307 -3.77 12.58 -1.78
CA PHE A 307 -3.72 13.58 -2.84
C PHE A 307 -3.27 12.96 -4.18
N CYS A 308 -3.93 11.86 -4.57
CA CYS A 308 -3.57 10.96 -5.69
C CYS A 308 -3.46 11.64 -7.06
N SER A 309 -4.10 12.79 -7.25
CA SER A 309 -4.06 13.57 -8.50
C SER A 309 -2.97 14.64 -8.50
N SER A 310 -2.60 15.11 -9.69
CA SER A 310 -1.87 16.37 -9.85
C SER A 310 -2.85 17.53 -10.06
N PRO A 311 -2.43 18.76 -9.74
CA PRO A 311 -1.20 19.11 -9.05
C PRO A 311 -1.23 18.74 -7.56
N LYS A 312 -0.06 18.46 -6.98
CA LYS A 312 0.13 18.14 -5.56
C LYS A 312 -0.07 19.39 -4.69
N PRO A 313 -0.36 19.25 -3.39
CA PRO A 313 -0.63 20.40 -2.52
C PRO A 313 0.48 21.46 -2.46
N TRP A 314 1.73 21.03 -2.64
CA TRP A 314 2.92 21.89 -2.64
C TRP A 314 3.25 22.49 -4.01
N GLU A 315 2.47 22.18 -5.05
CA GLU A 315 2.67 22.72 -6.40
C GLU A 315 1.81 23.97 -6.64
N PRO A 316 2.33 24.98 -7.36
CA PRO A 316 1.70 26.30 -7.48
C PRO A 316 0.40 26.31 -8.30
N ALA A 317 0.12 25.28 -9.10
CA ALA A 317 -0.96 25.26 -10.08
C ALA A 317 -2.28 24.64 -9.56
N GLY A 318 -2.38 24.35 -8.26
CA GLY A 318 -3.51 23.60 -7.68
C GLY A 318 -4.72 24.41 -7.27
N LYS A 319 -5.89 23.75 -7.31
CA LYS A 319 -7.08 24.24 -6.62
C LYS A 319 -6.77 24.28 -5.13
N GLN A 320 -7.00 25.43 -4.49
CA GLN A 320 -6.83 25.61 -3.05
C GLN A 320 -8.17 25.32 -2.37
N THR A 321 -8.52 24.05 -2.22
CA THR A 321 -9.72 23.66 -1.49
C THR A 321 -9.44 23.56 0.00
N GLU A 322 -10.47 23.25 0.79
CA GLU A 322 -10.29 22.99 2.21
C GLU A 322 -9.34 21.80 2.48
N LEU A 323 -9.22 20.84 1.55
CA LEU A 323 -8.24 19.74 1.65
C LEU A 323 -6.80 20.24 1.56
N GLU A 324 -6.49 21.15 0.64
CA GLU A 324 -5.16 21.75 0.53
C GLU A 324 -4.83 22.62 1.75
N LYS A 325 -5.81 23.36 2.29
CA LYS A 325 -5.63 24.10 3.55
C LYS A 325 -5.31 23.18 4.72
N LEU A 326 -6.02 22.04 4.81
CA LEU A 326 -5.74 21.00 5.82
C LEU A 326 -4.33 20.44 5.63
N TRP A 327 -3.93 20.12 4.40
CA TRP A 327 -2.58 19.64 4.12
C TRP A 327 -1.51 20.65 4.54
N TRP A 328 -1.67 21.93 4.19
CA TRP A 328 -0.74 22.98 4.60
C TRP A 328 -0.72 23.19 6.12
N HIS A 329 -1.87 23.08 6.79
CA HIS A 329 -1.93 23.12 8.25
C HIS A 329 -1.08 22.01 8.84
N VAL A 330 -1.27 20.75 8.42
CA VAL A 330 -0.48 19.60 8.89
C VAL A 330 1.00 19.79 8.57
N PHE A 331 1.34 20.20 7.35
CA PHE A 331 2.71 20.42 6.92
C PHE A 331 3.40 21.52 7.73
N LEU A 332 2.73 22.64 8.03
CA LEU A 332 3.35 23.76 8.75
C LEU A 332 3.41 23.52 10.25
N THR A 333 2.31 23.04 10.85
CA THR A 333 2.12 22.97 12.30
C THR A 333 2.48 21.60 12.90
N GLY A 334 2.34 20.53 12.12
CA GLY A 334 2.45 19.17 12.63
C GLY A 334 1.29 18.76 13.56
N THR A 335 0.13 19.40 13.45
CA THR A 335 -1.08 19.05 14.21
C THR A 335 -2.23 18.68 13.28
N ILE A 336 -3.15 17.83 13.76
CA ILE A 336 -4.43 17.57 13.09
C ILE A 336 -5.50 18.45 13.76
N PRO A 337 -6.25 19.27 13.00
CA PRO A 337 -7.29 20.13 13.56
C PRO A 337 -8.48 19.29 14.06
N VAL A 338 -8.89 19.52 15.31
CA VAL A 338 -9.98 18.77 15.98
C VAL A 338 -11.37 19.22 15.51
N GLU A 339 -11.49 20.47 15.04
CA GLU A 339 -12.75 21.10 14.62
C GLU A 339 -12.78 21.33 13.09
N SER A 340 -12.45 20.30 12.31
CA SER A 340 -12.55 20.39 10.86
C SER A 340 -13.80 19.70 10.34
N ASP A 341 -14.62 20.43 9.59
CA ASP A 341 -15.78 19.90 8.86
C ASP A 341 -15.42 18.84 7.80
N ILE A 342 -14.13 18.69 7.53
CA ILE A 342 -13.54 17.80 6.53
C ILE A 342 -13.13 16.45 7.13
N VAL A 343 -12.66 16.46 8.39
CA VAL A 343 -11.97 15.34 9.06
C VAL A 343 -12.96 14.44 9.79
#